data_AF-A0A150W2R6-F1
#
_entry.id   AF-A0A150W2R6-F1
#
_cell.length_a   1.000
_cell.length_b   1.000
_cell.length_c   1.000
_cell.angle_alpha   90.00
_cell.angle_beta   90.00
_cell.angle_gamma   90.00
#
_symmetry.space_group_name_H-M   'P 1'
#
loop_
_entity.id
_entity.type
_entity.pdbx_description
1 polymer ?
#
loop_
_entity_poly.entity_id
_entity_poly.type
_entity_poly.pdbx_seq_one_letter_code
_entity_poly.pdbx_strand_id
1 'polypeptide(L)' 'MCARCARGVITDVALDERFRGSGLGTRALSHLRARHPGTTWHSTLTLRATRDLLRRMRIPTTAPGPLCAHAA' A
#
# COMPACT_ATOMS: atom_id res chain seq x y z
N MET A 1 10.24 3.59 -3.16
CA MET A 1 10.24 3.52 -1.67
C MET A 1 11.50 4.21 -1.18
N CYS A 2 11.46 4.87 -0.02
CA CYS A 2 12.64 5.50 0.56
C CYS A 2 12.90 4.95 1.97
N ALA A 3 13.99 4.19 2.11
CA ALA A 3 14.42 3.66 3.40
C ALA A 3 14.82 4.79 4.37
N ARG A 4 15.49 5.84 3.89
CA ARG A 4 15.93 6.98 4.70
C ARG A 4 14.77 7.76 5.33
N CYS A 5 13.65 7.90 4.62
CA CYS A 5 12.46 8.57 5.11
C CYS A 5 11.46 7.61 5.75
N ALA A 6 11.72 6.30 5.77
CA ALA A 6 10.76 5.27 6.16
C ALA A 6 9.38 5.45 5.50
N ARG A 7 9.36 5.74 4.19
CA ARG A 7 8.13 5.98 3.41
C ARG A 7 8.01 5.07 2.20
N GLY A 8 6.83 4.49 2.03
CA GLY A 8 6.46 3.66 0.90
C GLY A 8 5.16 4.13 0.25
N VAL A 9 5.08 4.01 -1.08
CA VAL A 9 3.87 4.27 -1.86
C VAL A 9 3.50 2.99 -2.58
N ILE A 10 2.26 2.55 -2.42
CA ILE A 10 1.65 1.45 -3.15
C ILE A 10 0.99 2.05 -4.39
N THR A 11 1.56 1.74 -5.55
CA THR A 11 1.07 2.23 -6.84
C THR A 11 0.11 1.27 -7.51
N ASP A 12 0.21 -0.03 -7.19
CA ASP A 12 -0.67 -1.06 -7.72
C ASP A 12 -0.88 -2.23 -6.74
N VAL A 13 -2.06 -2.85 -6.82
CA VAL A 13 -2.42 -4.10 -6.16
C VAL A 13 -3.27 -4.90 -7.13
N ALA A 14 -2.63 -5.83 -7.84
CA ALA A 14 -3.30 -6.75 -8.75
C ALA A 14 -3.78 -8.01 -7.99
N LEU A 15 -5.10 -8.21 -7.97
CA LEU A 15 -5.74 -9.42 -7.48
C LEU A 15 -6.75 -9.87 -8.53
N ASP A 16 -6.64 -11.13 -8.93
CA ASP A 16 -7.66 -11.79 -9.74
C ASP A 16 -9.01 -11.72 -9.01
N GLU A 17 -10.09 -11.52 -9.77
CA GLU A 17 -11.45 -11.34 -9.26
C GLU A 17 -11.85 -12.48 -8.32
N ARG A 18 -11.48 -13.72 -8.69
CA ARG A 18 -11.77 -14.93 -7.90
C ARG A 18 -11.16 -14.91 -6.50
N PHE A 19 -10.16 -14.07 -6.26
CA PHE A 19 -9.49 -13.92 -4.98
C PHE A 19 -9.93 -12.66 -4.23
N ARG A 20 -10.85 -11.86 -4.77
CA ARG A 20 -11.44 -10.75 -4.01
C ARG A 20 -12.26 -11.32 -2.84
N GLY A 21 -12.06 -10.75 -1.65
CA GLY A 21 -12.71 -11.22 -0.43
C GLY A 21 -12.04 -12.44 0.24
N SER A 22 -11.13 -13.16 -0.44
CA SER A 22 -10.41 -14.32 0.14
C SER A 22 -9.43 -13.99 1.28
N GLY A 23 -9.16 -12.71 1.51
CA GLY A 23 -8.13 -12.25 2.44
C GLY A 23 -6.70 -12.25 1.87
N LEU A 24 -6.49 -12.70 0.63
CA LEU A 24 -5.16 -12.69 0.00
C LEU A 24 -4.55 -11.29 -0.09
N GLY A 25 -5.34 -10.27 -0.42
CA GLY A 25 -4.87 -8.87 -0.40
C GLY A 25 -4.38 -8.43 0.99
N THR A 26 -5.11 -8.81 2.05
CA THR A 26 -4.74 -8.52 3.43
C THR A 26 -3.42 -9.21 3.79
N ARG A 27 -3.27 -10.48 3.42
CA ARG A 27 -2.05 -11.26 3.67
C ARG A 27 -0.86 -10.68 2.91
N ALA A 28 -1.03 -10.31 1.64
CA ALA A 28 0.02 -9.69 0.83
C ALA A 28 0.49 -8.36 1.42
N LEU A 29 -0.43 -7.48 1.84
CA LEU A 29 -0.08 -6.21 2.48
C LEU A 29 0.53 -6.39 3.88
N SER A 30 0.07 -7.39 4.63
CA SER A 30 0.68 -7.73 5.93
C SER A 30 2.12 -8.21 5.74
N HIS A 31 2.35 -9.06 4.73
CA HIS A 31 3.68 -9.52 4.38
C HIS A 31 4.59 -8.36 3.93
N LEU A 32 4.08 -7.44 3.10
CA LEU A 32 4.79 -6.23 2.71
C LEU A 32 5.24 -5.41 3.94
N ARG A 33 4.35 -5.20 4.91
CA ARG A 33 4.66 -4.47 6.14
C ARG A 33 5.66 -5.20 7.02
N ALA A 34 5.57 -6.52 7.10
CA ALA A 34 6.52 -7.33 7.87
C ALA A 34 7.95 -7.26 7.30
N ARG A 35 8.09 -7.21 5.97
CA ARG A 35 9.40 -7.02 5.31
C ARG A 35 9.97 -5.63 5.45
N HIS A 36 9.14 -4.62 5.73
CA HIS A 36 9.54 -3.22 5.83
C HIS A 36 9.02 -2.61 7.15
N PRO A 37 9.53 -3.08 8.30
CA PRO A 37 9.12 -2.55 9.59
C PRO A 37 9.46 -1.06 9.69
N GLY A 38 8.61 -0.29 10.38
CA GLY A 38 8.77 1.16 10.54
C GLY A 38 8.45 2.00 9.31
N THR A 39 8.10 1.39 8.16
CA THR A 39 7.74 2.15 6.95
C THR A 39 6.28 2.61 7.00
N THR A 40 6.06 3.91 6.82
CA THR A 40 4.73 4.51 6.64
C THR A 40 4.28 4.32 5.19
N TRP A 41 3.17 3.61 4.99
CA TRP A 41 2.63 3.28 3.68
C TRP A 41 1.48 4.20 3.28
N HIS A 42 1.49 4.66 2.03
CA HIS A 42 0.41 5.39 1.36
C HIS A 42 0.05 4.69 0.06
N SER A 43 -1.09 5.02 -0.52
CA SER A 43 -1.53 4.47 -1.80
C SER A 43 -2.01 5.56 -2.74
N THR A 44 -1.70 5.42 -4.03
CA THR A 44 -2.28 6.26 -5.10
C THR A 44 -3.55 5.64 -5.69
N LEU A 45 -3.96 4.47 -5.21
CA LEU A 45 -5.09 3.73 -5.76
C LEU A 45 -6.43 4.30 -5.30
N THR A 46 -7.32 4.57 -6.26
CA THR A 46 -8.67 5.09 -6.03
C THR A 46 -9.78 4.09 -6.37
N LEU A 47 -9.41 2.95 -6.97
CA LEU A 47 -10.33 1.91 -7.43
C LEU A 47 -11.18 1.36 -6.28
N ARG A 48 -12.48 1.14 -6.55
CA ARG A 48 -13.44 0.64 -5.55
C ARG A 48 -13.01 -0.71 -4.96
N ALA A 49 -12.47 -1.61 -5.80
CA ALA A 49 -12.04 -2.95 -5.39
C ALA A 49 -10.87 -2.93 -4.38
N THR A 50 -9.94 -1.98 -4.51
CA THR A 50 -8.77 -1.86 -3.62
C THR A 50 -9.06 -0.97 -2.41
N ARG A 51 -10.06 -0.09 -2.49
CA ARG A 51 -10.44 0.82 -1.39
C ARG A 51 -10.78 0.10 -0.09
N ASP A 52 -11.57 -0.98 -0.17
CA ASP A 52 -11.95 -1.74 1.02
C ASP A 52 -10.72 -2.40 1.67
N LEU A 53 -9.83 -2.98 0.86
CA LEU A 53 -8.56 -3.54 1.32
C LEU A 53 -7.69 -2.47 2.01
N LEU A 54 -7.50 -1.31 1.38
CA LEU A 54 -6.69 -0.22 1.92
C LEU A 54 -7.27 0.31 3.23
N ARG A 55 -8.61 0.45 3.32
CA ARG A 55 -9.32 0.84 4.53
C ARG A 55 -9.09 -0.17 5.66
N ARG A 56 -9.25 -1.47 5.39
CA ARG A 56 -8.98 -2.54 6.37
C ARG A 56 -7.54 -2.51 6.86
N MET A 57 -6.60 -2.23 5.97
CA MET A 57 -5.16 -2.15 6.29
C MET A 57 -4.72 -0.79 6.85
N ARG A 58 -5.64 0.18 6.99
CA ARG A 58 -5.38 1.56 7.43
C ARG A 58 -4.30 2.26 6.59
N ILE A 59 -4.31 2.05 5.28
CA ILE A 59 -3.39 2.69 4.34
C ILE A 59 -4.08 3.93 3.75
N PRO A 60 -3.59 5.15 4.04
CA PRO A 60 -4.15 6.37 3.47
C PRO A 60 -4.01 6.41 1.95
N THR A 61 -5.08 6.80 1.27
CA THR A 61 -5.12 7.04 -0.19
C THR A 61 -4.82 8.50 -0.57
N THR A 62 -4.24 9.27 0.34
CA THR A 62 -3.88 10.67 0.09
C THR A 62 -2.89 10.76 -1.06
N ALA A 63 -3.01 11.80 -1.88
CA ALA A 63 -1.97 12.14 -2.84
C ALA A 63 -0.63 12.12 -2.10
N PRO A 64 0.36 11.32 -2.54
CA PRO A 64 1.65 11.31 -1.88
C PRO A 64 2.11 12.77 -1.88
N GLY A 65 2.39 13.30 -0.70
CA GLY A 65 3.10 14.58 -0.60
C GLY A 65 4.35 14.52 -1.48
N PRO A 66 4.99 15.68 -1.78
CA PRO A 66 6.08 15.75 -2.74
C PRO A 66 7.04 14.58 -2.58
N LEU A 67 7.33 13.91 -3.70
CA LEU A 67 8.26 12.78 -3.74
C LEU A 67 9.48 13.17 -2.91
N CYS A 68 9.84 12.34 -1.94
CA CYS A 68 10.94 12.70 -1.07
C CYS A 68 12.20 12.90 -1.91
N ALA A 69 13.08 13.83 -1.55
CA ALA A 69 14.31 14.11 -2.30
C ALA A 69 15.23 12.87 -2.50
N HIS A 70 15.00 11.81 -1.72
CA HIS A 70 15.67 10.52 -1.80
C HIS A 70 14.94 9.48 -2.69
N ALA A 71 13.86 9.87 -3.37
CA ALA A 71 13.14 8.99 -4.29
C ALA A 71 13.76 8.97 -5.71
N ALA A 72 14.90 9.66 -5.89
CA ALA A 72 15.74 9.61 -7.08
C ALA A 72 16.52 8.30 -7.15
#